data_AF-A0A661MWN0-F1
#
_entry.id   AF-A0A661MWN0-F1
#
_cell.length_a   1.000
_cell.length_b   1.000
_cell.length_c   1.000
_cell.angle_alpha   90.00
_cell.angle_beta   90.00
_cell.angle_gamma   90.00
#
_symmetry.space_group_name_H-M   'P 1'
#
loop_
_entity.id
_entity.type
_entity.pdbx_description
1 polymer ?
#
loop_
_entity_poly.entity_id
_entity_poly.type
_entity_poly.pdbx_seq_one_letter_code
_entity_poly.pdbx_strand_id
1 'polypeptide(L)'
;MAELSGNTEVQARLARVETLLGHVCDSEEFPWFVSDEATLYDVCTLAKPEILARLSHAYGKAPQDIDLQLPIWKLVDRLAPG
;
A
#
# COMPACT_ATOMS: atom_id res chain seq x y z
N MET A 1 14.76 -20.39 -6.61
CA MET A 1 14.07 -19.23 -6.02
C MET A 1 14.94 -18.04 -6.34
N ALA A 2 14.65 -17.30 -7.42
CA ALA A 2 15.49 -16.17 -7.82
C ALA A 2 15.43 -15.12 -6.71
N GLU A 3 16.54 -14.90 -6.04
CA GLU A 3 16.66 -13.93 -4.96
C GLU A 3 16.42 -12.53 -5.54
N LEU A 4 15.37 -11.86 -5.07
CA LEU A 4 15.13 -10.43 -5.32
C LEU A 4 16.18 -9.54 -4.61
N SER A 5 17.26 -10.13 -4.09
CA SER A 5 18.33 -9.51 -3.29
C SER A 5 19.21 -8.55 -4.10
N GLY A 6 19.07 -8.50 -5.43
CA GLY A 6 19.90 -7.68 -6.30
C GLY A 6 19.28 -6.38 -6.84
N ASN A 7 17.96 -6.18 -6.72
CA ASN A 7 17.30 -5.01 -7.32
C ASN A 7 16.87 -4.01 -6.25
N THR A 8 17.71 -3.01 -6.00
CA THR A 8 17.50 -1.95 -5.01
C THR A 8 16.18 -1.21 -5.21
N GLU A 9 15.72 -1.04 -6.45
CA GLU A 9 14.44 -0.40 -6.75
C GLU A 9 13.25 -1.26 -6.27
N VAL A 10 13.33 -2.58 -6.47
CA VAL A 10 12.31 -3.52 -6.00
C VAL A 10 12.26 -3.53 -4.48
N GLN A 11 13.41 -3.57 -3.81
CA GLN A 11 13.47 -3.51 -2.35
C GLN A 11 12.91 -2.19 -1.79
N ALA A 12 13.24 -1.06 -2.43
CA ALA A 12 12.70 0.24 -2.05
C ALA A 12 11.19 0.32 -2.26
N ARG A 13 10.65 -0.29 -3.34
CA ARG A 13 9.21 -0.37 -3.57
C ARG A 13 8.51 -1.26 -2.55
N LEU A 14 9.08 -2.43 -2.22
CA LEU A 14 8.55 -3.32 -1.19
C LEU A 14 8.46 -2.61 0.18
N ALA A 15 9.52 -1.94 0.61
CA ALA A 15 9.53 -1.20 1.88
C ALA A 15 8.45 -0.09 1.92
N ARG A 16 8.20 0.58 0.78
CA ARG A 16 7.14 1.58 0.67
C ARG A 16 5.74 0.96 0.71
N VAL A 17 5.54 -0.22 0.10
CA VAL A 17 4.29 -0.99 0.21
C VAL A 17 4.04 -1.41 1.65
N GLU A 18 5.04 -1.99 2.32
CA GLU A 18 4.92 -2.38 3.74
C GLU A 18 4.58 -1.20 4.63
N THR A 19 5.22 -0.04 4.39
CA THR A 19 4.91 1.20 5.12
C THR A 19 3.47 1.65 4.91
N LEU A 20 2.97 1.62 3.67
CA LEU A 20 1.58 1.94 3.37
C LEU A 20 0.62 1.00 4.09
N LEU A 21 0.87 -0.30 4.03
CA LEU A 21 0.03 -1.29 4.70
C LEU A 21 0.07 -1.12 6.22
N GLY A 22 1.21 -0.75 6.81
CA GLY A 22 1.32 -0.45 8.24
C GLY A 22 0.51 0.76 8.70
N HIS A 23 0.08 1.64 7.79
CA HIS A 23 -0.84 2.73 8.10
C HIS A 23 -2.31 2.35 7.95
N VAL A 24 -2.62 1.29 7.19
CA VAL A 24 -3.99 0.94 6.83
C VAL A 24 -4.43 -0.34 7.53
N CYS A 25 -3.68 -1.43 7.42
CA CYS A 25 -3.98 -2.71 8.04
C CYS A 25 -3.63 -2.67 9.53
N ASP A 26 -4.51 -3.23 10.35
CA ASP A 26 -4.18 -3.52 11.74
C ASP A 26 -3.20 -4.70 11.81
N SER A 27 -2.42 -4.81 12.88
CA SER A 27 -1.34 -5.81 12.99
C SER A 27 -1.81 -7.26 12.91
N GLU A 28 -3.06 -7.53 13.28
CA GLU A 28 -3.69 -8.86 13.21
C GLU A 28 -4.18 -9.20 11.79
N GLU A 29 -4.36 -8.19 10.94
CA GLU A 29 -4.86 -8.30 9.56
C GLU A 29 -3.78 -8.06 8.51
N PHE A 30 -2.52 -7.89 8.93
CA PHE A 30 -1.42 -7.61 8.01
C PHE A 30 -1.18 -8.80 7.07
N PRO A 31 -1.18 -8.59 5.74
CA PRO A 31 -1.11 -9.69 4.78
C PRO A 31 0.29 -10.33 4.77
N TRP A 32 0.33 -11.66 4.72
CA TRP A 32 1.58 -12.42 4.54
C TRP A 32 2.13 -12.35 3.11
N PHE A 33 1.25 -12.08 2.14
CA PHE A 33 1.58 -12.00 0.73
C PHE A 33 0.63 -11.02 0.04
N VAL A 34 1.17 -10.21 -0.87
CA VAL A 34 0.42 -9.24 -1.67
C VAL A 34 0.86 -9.40 -3.12
N SER A 35 -0.10 -9.70 -4.01
CA SER A 35 0.18 -9.76 -5.45
C SER A 35 0.35 -8.35 -6.03
N ASP A 36 0.92 -8.26 -7.22
CA ASP A 36 1.09 -7.02 -7.97
C ASP A 36 -0.24 -6.42 -8.45
N GLU A 37 -1.29 -7.22 -8.54
CA GLU A 37 -2.66 -6.80 -8.88
C GLU A 37 -3.50 -6.44 -7.65
N ALA A 38 -3.05 -6.77 -6.44
CA ALA A 38 -3.81 -6.54 -5.21
C ALA A 38 -4.04 -5.04 -4.96
N THR A 39 -5.28 -4.73 -4.60
CA THR A 39 -5.73 -3.42 -4.15
C THR A 39 -5.85 -3.40 -2.63
N LEU A 40 -6.11 -2.23 -2.04
CA LEU A 40 -6.37 -2.14 -0.60
C LEU A 40 -7.61 -2.94 -0.16
N TYR A 41 -8.57 -3.14 -1.06
CA TYR A 41 -9.77 -3.94 -0.77
C TYR A 41 -9.49 -5.43 -0.62
N ASP A 42 -8.37 -5.91 -1.16
CA ASP A 42 -7.98 -7.32 -1.07
C ASP A 42 -7.23 -7.65 0.23
N VAL A 43 -6.69 -6.62 0.90
CA VAL A 43 -5.74 -6.79 2.02
C VAL A 43 -6.17 -6.14 3.33
N CYS A 44 -7.28 -5.40 3.36
CA CYS A 44 -7.84 -4.85 4.60
C CYS A 44 -9.37 -4.92 4.60
N THR A 45 -9.96 -5.01 5.78
CA THR A 45 -11.42 -5.08 5.97
C THR A 45 -12.06 -3.70 6.22
N LEU A 46 -11.25 -2.64 6.21
CA LEU A 46 -11.70 -1.29 6.51
C LEU A 46 -12.67 -0.75 5.47
N ALA A 47 -13.62 0.06 5.94
CA ALA A 47 -14.48 0.80 5.04
C ALA A 47 -13.66 1.88 4.31
N LYS A 48 -14.00 2.11 3.04
CA LYS A 48 -13.37 3.14 2.20
C LYS A 48 -13.15 4.50 2.89
N PRO A 49 -14.12 5.11 3.60
CA PRO A 49 -13.91 6.39 4.28
C PRO A 49 -12.77 6.35 5.30
N GLU A 50 -12.60 5.21 5.97
CA GLU A 50 -11.54 5.01 6.96
C GLU A 50 -10.17 4.83 6.29
N ILE A 51 -10.11 4.06 5.19
CA ILE A 51 -8.89 3.94 4.37
C ILE A 51 -8.42 5.32 3.91
N LEU A 52 -9.32 6.14 3.37
CA LEU A 52 -9.00 7.49 2.91
C LEU A 52 -8.52 8.39 4.06
N ALA A 53 -9.14 8.30 5.24
CA ALA A 53 -8.74 9.06 6.42
C ALA A 53 -7.33 8.66 6.90
N ARG A 54 -7.05 7.36 7.02
CA ARG A 54 -5.74 6.83 7.44
C ARG A 54 -4.63 7.22 6.46
N LEU A 55 -4.86 7.04 5.16
CA LEU A 55 -3.92 7.45 4.12
C LEU A 55 -3.71 8.97 4.10
N SER A 56 -4.76 9.75 4.32
CA SER A 56 -4.65 11.20 4.33
C SER A 56 -3.86 11.72 5.52
N HIS A 57 -4.07 11.11 6.68
CA HIS A 57 -3.28 11.40 7.87
C HIS A 57 -1.80 11.03 7.68
N ALA A 58 -1.52 9.83 7.14
CA ALA A 58 -0.14 9.34 7.00
C ALA A 58 0.68 10.09 5.95
N TYR A 59 0.09 10.40 4.80
CA TYR A 59 0.81 10.97 3.65
C TYR A 59 0.60 12.48 3.46
N GLY A 60 -0.27 13.12 4.25
CA GLY A 60 -0.61 14.54 4.12
C GLY A 60 -1.28 14.89 2.78
N LYS A 61 -1.78 13.89 2.04
CA LYS A 61 -2.46 14.03 0.75
C LYS A 61 -3.88 13.52 0.86
N ALA A 62 -4.80 14.01 0.05
CA ALA A 62 -6.17 13.49 0.01
C ALA A 62 -6.33 12.54 -1.18
N PRO A 63 -6.08 11.21 -1.02
CA PRO A 63 -6.39 10.25 -2.08
C PRO A 63 -7.88 10.34 -2.44
N GLN A 64 -8.18 10.15 -3.71
CA GLN A 64 -9.54 10.05 -4.19
C GLN A 64 -10.01 8.61 -4.17
N ASP A 65 -11.32 8.40 -4.23
CA ASP A 65 -11.90 7.05 -4.31
C ASP A 65 -11.30 6.20 -5.45
N ILE A 66 -11.12 6.82 -6.61
CA ILE A 66 -10.54 6.15 -7.78
C ILE A 66 -9.10 5.67 -7.53
N ASP A 67 -8.39 6.28 -6.57
CA ASP A 67 -7.02 5.91 -6.24
C ASP A 67 -6.98 4.57 -5.47
N LEU A 68 -8.04 4.24 -4.72
CA LEU A 68 -8.13 2.97 -3.99
C LEU A 68 -8.34 1.75 -4.90
N GLN A 69 -8.75 1.99 -6.15
CA GLN A 69 -8.88 0.95 -7.17
C GLN A 69 -7.53 0.63 -7.83
N LEU A 70 -6.50 1.42 -7.55
CA LEU A 70 -5.15 1.15 -8.05
C LEU A 70 -4.56 -0.05 -7.29
N PRO A 71 -3.76 -0.88 -7.98
CA PRO A 71 -2.88 -1.80 -7.30
C PRO A 71 -2.01 -1.06 -6.27
N ILE A 72 -1.75 -1.70 -5.13
CA ILE A 72 -1.12 -1.06 -3.96
C ILE A 72 0.20 -0.38 -4.34
N TRP A 73 1.02 -0.99 -5.20
CA TRP A 73 2.28 -0.39 -5.64
C TRP A 73 2.09 0.90 -6.45
N LYS A 74 1.04 1.01 -7.28
CA LYS A 74 0.71 2.26 -8.00
C LYS A 74 0.18 3.31 -7.05
N LEU A 75 -0.60 2.90 -6.05
CA LEU A 75 -1.10 3.79 -5.02
C LEU A 75 0.06 4.38 -4.19
N VAL A 76 1.05 3.55 -3.83
CA VAL A 76 2.29 3.99 -3.19
C VAL A 76 3.02 5.03 -4.04
N ASP A 77 3.26 4.75 -5.33
CA ASP A 77 3.98 5.67 -6.22
C ASP A 77 3.23 7.02 -6.38
N ARG A 78 1.90 7.02 -6.25
CA ARG A 78 1.08 8.25 -6.26
C ARG A 78 1.18 9.03 -4.96
N LEU A 79 1.18 8.35 -3.81
CA LEU A 79 1.15 8.98 -2.48
C LEU A 79 2.53 9.45 -2.03
N ALA A 80 3.57 8.66 -2.29
CA ALA A 80 4.95 8.99 -1.96
C ALA A 80 5.85 8.89 -3.22
N PRO A 81 5.75 9.89 -4.14
CA PRO A 81 6.70 10.00 -5.25
C PRO A 81 8.06 10.38 -4.66
N GLY A 82 8.99 9.43 -4.70
CA GLY A 82 10.37 9.56 -4.23
C GLY A 82 11.27 8.74 -5.13
#